data_AF-A0A831NYB3-F1
#
_entry.id   AF-A0A831NYB3-F1
#
_cell.length_a   1.000
_cell.length_b   1.000
_cell.length_c   1.000
_cell.angle_alpha   90.00
_cell.angle_beta   90.00
_cell.angle_gamma   90.00
#
_symmetry.space_group_name_H-M   'P 1'
#
loop_
_entity.id
_entity.type
_entity.pdbx_description
1 polymer ?
#
loop_
_entity_poly.entity_id
_entity_poly.type
_entity_poly.pdbx_seq_one_letter_code
_entity_poly.pdbx_strand_id
1 'polypeptide(L)' 'MKDMSDDRILYIDPFSGISGDMFLGGLLSLGLPSGVMEAAVEAVIPGEIRYDISDVLRGGLAGKRCEVIIESGPARR' A
#
# COMPACT_ATOMS: atom_id res chain seq x y z
N MET A 1 -8.74 16.76 25.64
CA MET A 1 -7.95 16.03 24.64
C MET A 1 -8.42 16.53 23.29
N LYS A 2 -7.51 17.12 22.49
CA LYS A 2 -7.85 17.55 21.14
C LYS A 2 -8.00 16.27 20.31
N ASP A 3 -9.17 16.05 19.72
CA ASP A 3 -9.37 15.03 18.70
C ASP A 3 -8.35 15.32 17.60
N MET A 4 -7.34 14.46 17.48
CA MET A 4 -6.24 14.61 16.53
C MET A 4 -6.56 13.75 15.31
N SER A 5 -7.73 13.93 14.73
CA SER A 5 -7.89 13.71 13.30
C SER A 5 -7.12 14.83 12.60
N ASP A 6 -5.78 14.72 12.59
CA ASP A 6 -4.99 15.45 11.60
C ASP A 6 -5.58 15.06 10.24
N ASP A 7 -6.03 16.05 9.48
CA ASP A 7 -6.48 15.89 8.10
C ASP A 7 -5.29 15.44 7.25
N ARG A 8 -4.97 14.14 7.36
CA ARG A 8 -3.92 13.51 6.58
C ARG A 8 -4.45 13.37 5.16
N ILE A 9 -3.77 14.01 4.23
CA ILE A 9 -4.07 13.94 2.80
C ILE A 9 -2.99 13.15 2.06
N LEU A 10 -3.41 12.25 1.17
CA LEU A 10 -2.52 11.63 0.20
C LEU A 10 -2.66 12.42 -1.10
N TYR A 11 -1.67 13.26 -1.40
CA TYR A 11 -1.60 13.97 -2.68
C TYR A 11 -0.89 13.09 -3.71
N ILE A 12 -1.54 12.87 -4.86
CA ILE A 12 -1.03 12.03 -5.94
C ILE A 12 -0.91 12.89 -7.20
N ASP A 13 0.31 13.01 -7.73
CA ASP A 13 0.61 13.75 -8.96
C ASP A 13 1.43 12.86 -9.91
N PRO A 14 0.78 11.90 -10.59
CA PRO A 14 1.48 10.95 -11.44
C PRO A 14 1.57 11.47 -12.87
N PHE A 15 2.76 11.86 -13.32
CA PHE A 15 2.98 12.27 -14.72
C PHE A 15 2.76 11.13 -15.73
N SER A 16 3.10 9.89 -15.36
CA SER A 16 3.05 8.71 -16.23
C SER A 16 2.36 7.50 -15.57
N GLY A 17 1.43 7.74 -14.64
CA GLY A 17 0.83 6.71 -13.81
C GLY A 17 1.57 6.46 -12.50
N ILE A 18 0.96 5.66 -11.63
CA ILE A 18 1.51 5.25 -10.33
C ILE A 18 1.52 3.72 -10.25
N SER A 19 2.60 3.16 -9.72
CA SER A 19 2.65 1.72 -9.45
C SER A 19 1.68 1.36 -8.32
N GLY A 20 1.04 0.19 -8.40
CA GLY A 20 0.05 -0.24 -7.41
C GLY A 20 0.61 -0.31 -5.98
N ASP A 21 1.83 -0.85 -5.83
CA ASP A 21 2.55 -0.93 -4.56
C ASP A 21 2.85 0.45 -3.95
N MET A 22 3.17 1.45 -4.78
CA MET A 22 3.35 2.84 -4.34
C MET A 22 2.05 3.44 -3.83
N PHE A 23 0.94 3.21 -4.54
CA PHE A 23 -0.38 3.70 -4.10
C PHE A 23 -0.80 3.07 -2.78
N LEU A 24 -0.66 1.74 -2.65
CA LEU A 24 -0.95 1.02 -1.40
C LEU A 24 -0.04 1.51 -0.25
N GLY A 25 1.26 1.69 -0.50
CA GLY A 25 2.20 2.25 0.47
C GLY A 25 1.79 3.66 0.94
N GLY A 26 1.28 4.49 0.03
CA GLY A 26 0.73 5.81 0.35
C GLY A 26 -0.49 5.74 1.27
N LEU A 27 -1.46 4.87 0.96
CA LEU A 27 -2.66 4.66 1.79
C LEU A 27 -2.30 4.15 3.20
N LEU A 28 -1.38 3.19 3.29
CA LEU A 28 -0.89 2.68 4.58
C LEU A 28 -0.16 3.77 5.38
N SER A 29 0.61 4.63 4.70
CA SER A 29 1.27 5.79 5.33
C SER A 29 0.25 6.84 5.82
N LEU A 30 -0.91 6.95 5.15
CA LEU A 30 -2.05 7.75 5.59
C LEU A 30 -2.73 7.21 6.85
N GLY A 31 -2.41 5.98 7.25
CA GLY A 31 -3.00 5.30 8.40
C GLY A 31 -4.13 4.34 8.07
N LEU A 32 -4.30 3.95 6.80
CA LEU A 32 -5.18 2.83 6.44
C LEU A 32 -4.71 1.57 7.20
N PRO A 33 -5.59 0.89 7.97
CA PRO A 33 -5.23 -0.38 8.58
C PRO A 33 -4.98 -1.45 7.49
N SER A 34 -3.85 -2.17 7.57
CA SER A 34 -3.47 -3.13 6.53
C SER A 34 -4.51 -4.23 6.35
N GLY A 35 -5.13 -4.71 7.44
CA GLY A 35 -6.18 -5.72 7.36
C GLY A 35 -7.40 -5.32 6.52
N VAL A 36 -7.73 -4.01 6.43
CA VAL A 36 -8.81 -3.53 5.55
C VAL A 36 -8.39 -3.65 4.08
N MET A 37 -7.16 -3.29 3.77
CA MET A 37 -6.57 -3.43 2.44
C MET A 37 -6.48 -4.90 2.03
N GLU A 38 -5.92 -5.74 2.90
CA GLU A 38 -5.75 -7.18 2.69
C GLU A 38 -7.10 -7.87 2.43
N ALA A 39 -8.10 -7.60 3.26
CA ALA A 39 -9.44 -8.16 3.09
C ALA A 39 -10.11 -7.73 1.77
N ALA A 40 -9.91 -6.47 1.36
CA ALA A 40 -10.46 -5.97 0.10
C ALA A 40 -9.88 -6.69 -1.11
N VAL A 41 -8.60 -7.05 -1.07
CA VAL A 41 -7.94 -7.75 -2.19
C VAL A 41 -8.22 -9.26 -2.15
N GLU A 42 -8.22 -9.86 -0.96
CA GLU A 42 -8.60 -11.28 -0.78
C GLU A 42 -10.01 -11.57 -1.30
N ALA A 43 -10.93 -10.61 -1.20
CA ALA A 43 -12.29 -10.73 -1.75
C ALA A 43 -12.35 -10.81 -3.29
N VAL A 44 -11.29 -10.40 -4.00
CA VAL A 44 -11.21 -10.38 -5.47
C VAL A 44 -10.32 -11.49 -6.01
N ILE A 45 -9.18 -11.75 -5.36
CA ILE A 45 -8.17 -12.74 -5.78
C ILE A 45 -7.68 -13.58 -4.58
N PRO A 46 -8.54 -14.49 -4.07
CA PRO A 46 -8.28 -15.16 -2.80
C PRO A 46 -7.05 -16.07 -2.86
N GLY A 47 -6.12 -15.90 -1.91
CA GLY A 47 -4.93 -16.75 -1.77
C GLY A 47 -3.88 -16.64 -2.89
N GLU A 48 -4.00 -15.66 -3.80
CA GLU A 48 -3.05 -15.49 -4.90
C GLU A 48 -1.78 -14.75 -4.48
N ILE A 49 -1.88 -13.87 -3.46
CA ILE A 49 -0.79 -12.98 -3.06
C ILE A 49 -0.66 -12.86 -1.55
N ARG A 50 0.53 -12.43 -1.11
CA ARG A 50 0.76 -11.89 0.22
C ARG A 50 1.45 -10.53 0.12
N TYR A 51 1.43 -9.79 1.22
CA TYR A 51 2.08 -8.50 1.33
C TYR A 51 3.28 -8.58 2.28
N ASP A 52 4.36 -7.88 1.93
CA ASP A 52 5.42 -7.53 2.86
C ASP A 52 5.44 -6.01 3.02
N ILE A 53 5.02 -5.53 4.20
CA ILE A 53 4.85 -4.12 4.52
C ILE A 53 5.94 -3.71 5.49
N SER A 54 6.75 -2.74 5.10
CA SER A 54 7.85 -2.22 5.92
C SER A 54 7.93 -0.70 5.87
N ASP A 55 8.39 -0.09 6.96
CA ASP A 55 8.81 1.30 6.95
C ASP A 55 10.15 1.43 6.21
N VAL A 56 10.29 2.46 5.38
CA VAL A 56 11.49 2.71 4.60
C VAL A 56 11.92 4.17 4.71
N LEU A 57 13.24 4.40 4.65
CA LEU A 57 13.87 5.72 4.51
C LEU A 57 14.82 5.65 3.31
N ARG A 58 14.51 6.33 2.21
CA ARG A 58 15.33 6.36 0.99
C ARG A 58 15.51 7.78 0.50
N GLY A 59 16.75 8.20 0.24
CA GLY A 59 17.04 9.56 -0.22
C GLY A 59 16.52 10.66 0.72
N GLY A 60 16.43 10.38 2.03
CA GLY A 60 15.87 11.31 3.03
C GLY A 60 14.34 11.34 3.11
N LEU A 61 13.63 10.53 2.31
CA LEU A 61 12.17 10.42 2.33
C LEU A 61 11.72 9.17 3.08
N ALA A 62 10.82 9.35 4.04
CA ALA A 62 10.21 8.27 4.81
C ALA A 62 8.85 7.88 4.23
N GLY A 63 8.49 6.60 4.34
CA GLY A 63 7.18 6.09 3.94
C GLY A 63 7.05 4.58 4.18
N LYS A 64 5.95 3.99 3.71
CA LYS A 64 5.77 2.53 3.71
C LYS A 64 6.02 1.92 2.34
N ARG A 65 6.80 0.85 2.30
CA ARG A 65 6.94 -0.04 1.14
C ARG A 65 5.95 -1.18 1.30
N CYS A 66 5.11 -1.38 0.30
CA CYS A 66 4.12 -2.47 0.26
C CYS A 66 4.48 -3.43 -0.87
N GLU A 67 5.39 -4.38 -0.62
CA GLU A 67 5.79 -5.35 -1.62
C GLU A 67 4.72 -6.43 -1.80
N VAL A 68 4.26 -6.63 -3.03
CA VAL A 68 3.27 -7.65 -3.39
C VAL A 68 4.01 -8.90 -3.87
N ILE A 69 3.80 -10.00 -3.18
CA ILE A 69 4.46 -11.28 -3.45
C ILE A 69 3.41 -12.25 -3.93
N ILE A 70 3.64 -12.82 -5.12
CA ILE A 70 2.74 -13.77 -5.76
C ILE A 70 3.01 -15.14 -5.16
N GLU A 71 2.00 -15.70 -4.48
CA GLU A 71 2.05 -17.05 -3.90
C GLU A 71 1.54 -18.08 -4.91
N SER A 72 0.47 -17.74 -5.62
CA SER A 72 -0.08 -18.57 -6.68
C SER A 72 -0.72 -17.70 -7.76
N GLY A 73 -0.46 -18.02 -9.03
CA GLY A 73 -0.97 -17.25 -10.16
C GLY A 73 -0.31 -17.69 -11.48
N PRO A 74 -0.93 -17.42 -12.64
CA PRO A 74 -0.32 -17.75 -13.92
C PRO A 74 1.03 -17.05 -14.05
N ALA A 75 2.05 -17.77 -14.54
CA ALA A 75 3.34 -17.16 -14.85
C ALA A 75 3.10 -15.94 -15.76
N ARG A 76 3.62 -14.77 -15.37
CA ARG A 76 3.53 -13.54 -16.17
C ARG A 76 3.94 -13.84 -17.61
N ARG A 77 3.04 -13.56 -18.56
CA ARG A 77 3.36 -13.53 -19.99
C ARG A 77 4.14 -12.28 -20.35
#